data_AF-A0A8H6ZAS6-F1
#
_entry.id   AF-A0A8H6ZAS6-F1
#
_cell.length_a   1.000
_cell.length_b   1.000
_cell.length_c   1.000
_cell.angle_alpha   90.00
_cell.angle_beta   90.00
_cell.angle_gamma   90.00
#
_symmetry.space_group_name_H-M   'P 1'
#
loop_
_entity.id
_entity.type
_entity.pdbx_description
1 polymer ?
#
loop_
_entity_poly.entity_id
_entity_poly.type
_entity_poly.pdbx_seq_one_letter_code
_entity_poly.pdbx_strand_id
1 'polypeptide(L)'
;MLTIKTIFIALIAANLGFCCPQSTYSIEDGLEIARINNARRATRNIPEPKKIAITNVRVFDGEKLLPLGTVFIDGDKIVAHAEGAEVVDGNGGTLLPGLIDAHTHPASVDDLEALATNGVTSTMVMMCRPPAVCESLLNHTGLTDVRFCGLGATSPNSSLAMQFSVSENQTISSPSQAPQFVAEQLAIGATFIKIAEDVLTSPTRLDQPTLNALVDAAHAKNVPVACHAADYAAFDAALASHADQIQHAPQDFPLDSPLIARFIAQKTVSVPTLLIFQEYIARGAAPASAYGVANTSVTRLYHAGVPILAGTDSTPVNAVPFGVGLHNELENLVGAGMSTVDVLRSATVLAAQHNLLWDRGVIAPGMRADVVLISGDPIANISATRNIQKVWITGMEYKGVTTSS
;
A
#
# COMPACT_ATOMS: atom_id res chain seq x y z
N MET A 1 -50.53 -27.58 -12.72
CA MET A 1 -49.75 -26.65 -13.56
C MET A 1 -49.62 -25.33 -12.82
N LEU A 2 -48.68 -25.25 -11.88
CA LEU A 2 -48.22 -24.02 -11.26
C LEU A 2 -46.75 -23.90 -11.69
N THR A 3 -46.44 -22.88 -12.47
CA THR A 3 -45.20 -22.79 -13.25
C THR A 3 -43.97 -22.56 -12.38
N ILE A 4 -42.93 -23.33 -12.68
CA ILE A 4 -41.60 -23.46 -12.04
C ILE A 4 -40.75 -22.15 -11.98
N LYS A 5 -41.33 -20.99 -12.29
CA LYS A 5 -40.59 -19.71 -12.38
C LYS A 5 -40.49 -18.89 -11.08
N THR A 6 -41.20 -19.25 -10.02
CA THR A 6 -41.24 -18.42 -8.78
C THR A 6 -40.41 -18.99 -7.63
N ILE A 7 -39.85 -20.20 -7.77
CA ILE A 7 -39.06 -20.86 -6.70
C ILE A 7 -37.53 -20.61 -6.85
N PHE A 8 -37.07 -20.03 -7.96
CA PHE A 8 -35.65 -19.73 -8.20
C PHE A 8 -35.16 -18.35 -7.72
N ILE A 9 -36.05 -17.47 -7.26
CA ILE A 9 -35.69 -16.11 -6.81
C ILE A 9 -35.53 -16.04 -5.28
N ALA A 10 -36.04 -17.01 -4.54
CA ALA A 10 -36.02 -17.00 -3.07
C ALA A 10 -34.82 -17.74 -2.42
N LEU A 11 -33.88 -18.29 -3.21
CA LEU A 11 -32.66 -18.93 -2.69
C LEU A 11 -31.34 -18.23 -3.07
N ILE A 12 -31.40 -17.10 -3.78
CA ILE A 12 -30.21 -16.31 -4.16
C ILE A 12 -30.00 -15.10 -3.23
N ALA A 13 -30.99 -14.73 -2.42
CA ALA A 13 -30.89 -13.59 -1.50
C ALA A 13 -30.17 -13.89 -0.16
N ALA A 14 -29.74 -15.14 0.08
CA ALA A 14 -28.99 -15.52 1.28
C ALA A 14 -27.46 -15.65 1.05
N ASN A 15 -26.99 -15.35 -0.17
CA ASN A 15 -25.58 -15.31 -0.56
C ASN A 15 -25.22 -13.97 -1.22
N LEU A 16 -25.81 -12.87 -0.74
CA LEU A 16 -25.26 -11.55 -0.99
C LEU A 16 -23.92 -11.49 -0.27
N GLY A 17 -22.85 -11.77 -1.04
CA GLY A 17 -21.47 -11.76 -0.61
C GLY A 17 -21.04 -10.39 -0.09
N PHE A 18 -21.43 -10.08 1.15
CA PHE A 18 -20.70 -9.11 1.95
C PHE A 18 -19.43 -9.81 2.45
N CYS A 19 -18.34 -9.50 1.77
CA CYS A 19 -17.00 -10.09 1.88
C CYS A 19 -16.29 -9.81 3.23
N CYS A 20 -16.90 -9.04 4.13
CA CYS A 20 -16.32 -8.62 5.41
C CYS A 20 -17.45 -8.39 6.45
N PRO A 21 -17.26 -8.68 7.75
CA PRO A 21 -18.17 -8.19 8.78
C PRO A 21 -18.32 -6.68 8.63
N GLN A 22 -19.56 -6.16 8.71
CA GLN A 22 -19.80 -4.72 8.78
C GLN A 22 -18.93 -4.16 9.90
N SER A 23 -18.01 -3.27 9.57
CA SER A 23 -17.25 -2.61 10.61
C SER A 23 -18.25 -1.78 11.42
N THR A 24 -18.39 -2.07 12.71
CA THR A 24 -19.13 -1.21 13.66
C THR A 24 -18.36 0.08 13.94
N TYR A 25 -17.44 0.46 13.06
CA TYR A 25 -16.55 1.59 13.19
C TYR A 25 -17.36 2.87 13.15
N SER A 26 -17.67 3.41 14.33
CA SER A 26 -18.36 4.67 14.46
C SER A 26 -17.38 5.84 14.32
N ILE A 27 -17.91 7.02 14.03
CA ILE A 27 -17.11 8.26 14.07
C ILE A 27 -16.51 8.46 15.47
N GLU A 28 -17.26 8.10 16.53
CA GLU A 28 -16.80 8.20 17.93
C GLU A 28 -15.59 7.31 18.19
N ASP A 29 -15.61 6.06 17.70
CA ASP A 29 -14.45 5.15 17.78
C ASP A 29 -13.23 5.76 17.08
N GLY A 30 -13.43 6.35 15.90
CA GLY A 30 -12.36 7.01 15.17
C GLY A 30 -11.78 8.24 15.89
N LEU A 31 -12.63 9.06 16.52
CA LEU A 31 -12.17 10.20 17.30
C LEU A 31 -11.38 9.76 18.54
N GLU A 32 -11.77 8.67 19.19
CA GLU A 32 -11.04 8.13 20.32
C GLU A 32 -9.67 7.55 19.88
N ILE A 33 -9.62 6.83 18.76
CA ILE A 33 -8.37 6.37 18.15
C ILE A 33 -7.44 7.57 17.88
N ALA A 34 -7.97 8.63 17.27
CA ALA A 34 -7.20 9.84 17.00
C ALA A 34 -6.64 10.47 18.29
N ARG A 35 -7.45 10.53 19.35
CA ARG A 35 -7.03 11.03 20.67
C ARG A 35 -5.89 10.19 21.25
N ILE A 36 -5.99 8.87 21.18
CA ILE A 36 -4.96 7.93 21.66
C ILE A 36 -3.66 8.11 20.86
N ASN A 37 -3.76 8.13 19.52
CA ASN A 37 -2.62 8.33 18.63
C ASN A 37 -1.91 9.66 18.94
N ASN A 38 -2.66 10.76 19.09
CA ASN A 38 -2.12 12.08 19.42
C ASN A 38 -1.45 12.09 20.80
N ALA A 39 -2.04 11.43 21.80
CA ALA A 39 -1.44 11.30 23.13
C ALA A 39 -0.12 10.51 23.07
N ARG A 40 -0.08 9.42 22.32
CA ARG A 40 1.15 8.64 22.08
C ARG A 40 2.21 9.44 21.34
N ARG A 41 1.84 10.25 20.36
CA ARG A 41 2.77 11.16 19.66
C ARG A 41 3.40 12.16 20.63
N ALA A 42 2.59 12.76 21.51
CA ALA A 42 3.04 13.77 22.46
C ALA A 42 3.96 13.22 23.56
N THR A 43 3.84 11.94 23.91
CA THR A 43 4.66 11.29 24.95
C THR A 43 5.78 10.42 24.39
N ARG A 44 5.90 10.32 23.06
CA ARG A 44 6.95 9.52 22.42
C ARG A 44 8.32 10.10 22.74
N ASN A 45 9.20 9.26 23.29
CA ASN A 45 10.60 9.62 23.48
C ASN A 45 11.31 9.57 22.14
N ILE A 46 11.66 10.74 21.59
CA ILE A 46 12.39 10.87 20.34
C ILE A 46 13.89 10.94 20.69
N PRO A 47 14.70 9.94 20.31
CA PRO A 47 16.14 9.99 20.54
C PRO A 47 16.76 11.15 19.76
N GLU A 48 17.82 11.75 20.31
CA GLU A 48 18.63 12.72 19.57
C GLU A 48 19.19 12.09 18.29
N PRO A 49 19.18 12.80 17.15
CA PRO A 49 19.77 12.32 15.92
C PRO A 49 21.26 12.00 16.11
N LYS A 50 21.70 10.84 15.60
CA LYS A 50 23.08 10.36 15.77
C LYS A 50 23.82 10.28 14.45
N LYS A 51 25.15 10.27 14.56
CA LYS A 51 26.05 9.81 13.50
C LYS A 51 26.25 8.31 13.65
N ILE A 52 25.96 7.53 12.62
CA ILE A 52 26.06 6.07 12.64
C ILE A 52 26.86 5.61 11.42
N ALA A 53 27.77 4.66 11.62
CA ALA A 53 28.47 3.94 10.58
C ALA A 53 28.06 2.46 10.62
N ILE A 54 27.21 2.04 9.68
CA ILE A 54 26.80 0.65 9.52
C ILE A 54 27.85 -0.04 8.66
N THR A 55 28.73 -0.81 9.29
CA THR A 55 29.90 -1.45 8.66
C THR A 55 29.62 -2.91 8.33
N ASN A 56 30.44 -3.53 7.46
CA ASN A 56 30.37 -4.97 7.15
C ASN A 56 28.97 -5.40 6.67
N VAL A 57 28.39 -4.64 5.74
CA VAL A 57 27.08 -4.91 5.13
C VAL A 57 27.18 -4.99 3.61
N ARG A 58 26.46 -5.93 3.00
CA ARG A 58 26.12 -5.86 1.57
C ARG A 58 25.03 -4.79 1.43
N VAL A 59 25.06 -3.99 0.37
CA VAL A 59 24.09 -2.89 0.21
C VAL A 59 23.26 -3.14 -1.02
N PHE A 60 21.95 -3.33 -0.87
CA PHE A 60 21.04 -3.16 -2.00
C PHE A 60 20.78 -1.66 -2.15
N ASP A 61 21.26 -1.05 -3.23
CA ASP A 61 21.17 0.42 -3.38
C ASP A 61 19.79 0.91 -3.86
N GLY A 62 18.87 -0.02 -4.14
CA GLY A 62 17.58 0.22 -4.75
C GLY A 62 17.52 -0.29 -6.20
N GLU A 63 18.65 -0.61 -6.82
CA GLU A 63 18.70 -1.19 -8.17
C GLU A 63 19.47 -2.52 -8.21
N LYS A 64 20.54 -2.64 -7.40
CA LYS A 64 21.42 -3.81 -7.38
C LYS A 64 22.06 -4.04 -6.02
N LEU A 65 22.58 -5.24 -5.83
CA LEU A 65 23.39 -5.59 -4.67
C LEU A 65 24.85 -5.18 -4.90
N LEU A 66 25.36 -4.32 -4.02
CA LEU A 66 26.75 -3.87 -3.97
C LEU A 66 27.60 -4.80 -3.08
N PRO A 67 28.93 -4.81 -3.27
CA PRO A 67 29.85 -5.50 -2.37
C PRO A 67 29.75 -5.04 -0.92
N LEU A 68 30.39 -5.81 -0.02
CA LEU A 68 30.52 -5.41 1.39
C LEU A 68 31.11 -4.02 1.51
N GLY A 69 30.49 -3.18 2.35
CA GLY A 69 30.91 -1.81 2.57
C GLY A 69 30.39 -1.23 3.87
N THR A 70 30.41 0.10 3.92
CA THR A 70 29.94 0.90 5.05
C THR A 70 28.95 1.94 4.55
N VAL A 71 27.83 2.09 5.25
CA VAL A 71 26.86 3.16 5.03
C VAL A 71 26.87 4.10 6.23
N PHE A 72 26.97 5.40 5.97
CA PHE A 72 26.98 6.42 7.02
C PHE A 72 25.63 7.13 7.07
N ILE A 73 25.15 7.36 8.29
CA ILE A 73 23.98 8.18 8.60
C ILE A 73 24.47 9.35 9.46
N ASP A 74 24.03 10.56 9.13
CA ASP A 74 24.21 11.75 9.96
C ASP A 74 22.86 12.45 10.09
N GLY A 75 22.29 12.40 11.30
CA GLY A 75 20.95 12.89 11.54
C GLY A 75 19.91 12.05 10.80
N ASP A 76 19.12 12.69 9.93
CA ASP A 76 18.07 12.05 9.14
C ASP A 76 18.53 11.62 7.74
N LYS A 77 19.81 11.82 7.39
CA LYS A 77 20.34 11.59 6.04
C LYS A 77 21.40 10.52 5.98
N ILE A 78 21.43 9.82 4.86
CA ILE A 78 22.57 9.04 4.40
C ILE A 78 23.64 10.01 3.89
N VAL A 79 24.88 9.85 4.33
CA VAL A 79 26.02 10.72 3.96
C VAL A 79 27.18 9.90 3.42
N ALA A 80 28.10 10.55 2.70
CA ALA A 80 29.29 9.86 2.17
C ALA A 80 30.29 9.47 3.27
N HIS A 81 30.31 10.21 4.39
CA HIS A 81 31.20 10.00 5.53
C HIS A 81 30.62 10.69 6.77
N ALA A 82 30.81 10.10 7.95
CA ALA A 82 30.43 10.70 9.23
C ALA A 82 31.56 10.52 10.27
N GLU A 83 32.32 11.58 10.53
CA GLU A 83 33.39 11.56 11.52
C GLU A 83 32.82 11.41 12.94
N GLY A 84 33.44 10.53 13.75
CA GLY A 84 32.99 10.25 15.11
C GLY A 84 31.69 9.45 15.19
N ALA A 85 31.27 8.81 14.09
CA ALA A 85 30.06 7.99 14.06
C ALA A 85 30.13 6.77 14.99
N GLU A 86 28.99 6.47 15.63
CA GLU A 86 28.78 5.22 16.35
C GLU A 86 28.83 4.04 15.36
N VAL A 87 29.68 3.05 15.61
CA VAL A 87 29.84 1.91 14.71
C VAL A 87 28.81 0.83 15.05
N VAL A 88 28.06 0.42 14.03
CA VAL A 88 27.18 -0.75 14.06
C VAL A 88 27.74 -1.79 13.09
N ASP A 89 28.11 -2.96 13.59
CA ASP A 89 28.54 -4.09 12.75
C ASP A 89 27.30 -4.79 12.17
N GLY A 90 27.22 -4.85 10.84
CA GLY A 90 26.16 -5.54 10.12
C GLY A 90 26.34 -7.06 10.03
N ASN A 91 27.45 -7.60 10.54
CA ASN A 91 27.76 -9.03 10.60
C ASN A 91 27.66 -9.75 9.24
N GLY A 92 28.02 -9.06 8.15
CA GLY A 92 27.92 -9.59 6.78
C GLY A 92 26.49 -9.74 6.28
N GLY A 93 25.52 -9.09 6.94
CA GLY A 93 24.12 -9.00 6.52
C GLY A 93 23.92 -8.13 5.28
N THR A 94 22.67 -7.92 4.92
CA THR A 94 22.29 -7.07 3.79
C THR A 94 21.51 -5.86 4.30
N LEU A 95 21.93 -4.66 3.88
CA LEU A 95 21.25 -3.40 4.13
C LEU A 95 20.37 -3.06 2.93
N LEU A 96 19.10 -2.80 3.18
CA LEU A 96 18.08 -2.43 2.20
C LEU A 96 17.62 -0.99 2.43
N PRO A 97 17.15 -0.27 1.40
CA PRO A 97 16.31 0.89 1.62
C PRO A 97 15.09 0.45 2.45
N GLY A 98 14.55 1.37 3.24
CA GLY A 98 13.31 1.13 3.97
C GLY A 98 12.20 0.64 3.05
N LEU A 99 11.51 -0.43 3.45
CA LEU A 99 10.44 -0.99 2.63
C LEU A 99 9.25 -0.03 2.63
N ILE A 100 8.51 -0.02 1.52
CA ILE A 100 7.34 0.80 1.28
C ILE A 100 6.18 -0.11 0.91
N ASP A 101 5.11 -0.04 1.69
CA ASP A 101 3.85 -0.71 1.36
C ASP A 101 2.93 0.26 0.60
N ALA A 102 2.66 -0.05 -0.67
CA ALA A 102 1.89 0.81 -1.55
C ALA A 102 0.37 0.73 -1.31
N HIS A 103 -0.14 -0.13 -0.41
CA HIS A 103 -1.57 -0.22 -0.12
C HIS A 103 -1.85 -0.78 1.28
N THR A 104 -2.25 0.07 2.21
CA THR A 104 -2.65 -0.36 3.57
C THR A 104 -3.79 0.50 4.14
N HIS A 105 -4.29 0.11 5.31
CA HIS A 105 -5.29 0.86 6.11
C HIS A 105 -4.99 0.86 7.62
N PRO A 106 -3.79 1.27 8.07
CA PRO A 106 -3.52 1.44 9.50
C PRO A 106 -4.44 2.51 10.10
N ALA A 107 -4.83 2.32 11.36
CA ALA A 107 -5.65 3.29 12.10
C ALA A 107 -4.97 3.75 13.39
N SER A 108 -4.01 2.98 13.91
CA SER A 108 -3.39 3.19 15.21
C SER A 108 -1.87 3.27 15.15
N VAL A 109 -1.26 3.81 16.19
CA VAL A 109 0.20 3.77 16.36
C VAL A 109 0.73 2.33 16.51
N ASP A 110 -0.07 1.40 17.03
CA ASP A 110 0.31 -0.03 17.10
C ASP A 110 0.46 -0.62 15.70
N ASP A 111 -0.40 -0.24 14.75
CA ASP A 111 -0.28 -0.64 13.34
C ASP A 111 1.01 -0.08 12.72
N LEU A 112 1.36 1.18 13.02
CA LEU A 112 2.62 1.79 12.55
C LEU A 112 3.85 1.12 13.16
N GLU A 113 3.77 0.68 14.42
CA GLU A 113 4.81 -0.09 15.10
C GLU A 113 4.94 -1.50 14.53
N ALA A 114 3.84 -2.15 14.16
CA ALA A 114 3.86 -3.44 13.46
C ALA A 114 4.52 -3.32 12.08
N LEU A 115 4.20 -2.27 11.32
CA LEU A 115 4.87 -1.94 10.05
C LEU A 115 6.39 -1.74 10.27
N ALA A 116 6.77 -0.89 11.22
CA ALA A 116 8.17 -0.56 11.50
C ALA A 116 8.98 -1.76 11.99
N THR A 117 8.38 -2.63 12.82
CA THR A 117 8.98 -3.89 13.30
C THR A 117 9.37 -4.79 12.14
N ASN A 118 8.59 -4.76 11.06
CA ASN A 118 8.81 -5.56 9.86
C ASN A 118 9.48 -4.74 8.73
N GLY A 119 10.21 -3.68 9.07
CA GLY A 119 11.05 -2.95 8.11
C GLY A 119 10.28 -2.09 7.11
N VAL A 120 8.96 -1.98 7.26
CA VAL A 120 8.15 -1.03 6.48
C VAL A 120 8.32 0.35 7.11
N THR A 121 8.95 1.25 6.37
CA THR A 121 9.32 2.59 6.85
C THR A 121 8.43 3.68 6.27
N SER A 122 7.68 3.38 5.21
CA SER A 122 6.67 4.25 4.62
C SER A 122 5.46 3.44 4.17
N THR A 123 4.28 4.02 4.24
CA THR A 123 3.05 3.35 3.80
C THR A 123 2.06 4.29 3.14
N MET A 124 1.33 3.79 2.15
CA MET A 124 0.24 4.48 1.46
C MET A 124 -1.09 4.00 2.04
N VAL A 125 -1.78 4.89 2.75
CA VAL A 125 -3.05 4.65 3.43
C VAL A 125 -4.19 4.95 2.45
N MET A 126 -4.80 3.88 1.94
CA MET A 126 -5.76 3.91 0.84
C MET A 126 -7.17 4.31 1.26
N MET A 127 -7.41 4.41 2.58
CA MET A 127 -8.49 5.20 3.15
C MET A 127 -8.26 5.43 4.65
N CYS A 128 -8.59 6.64 5.14
CA CYS A 128 -8.66 6.92 6.57
C CYS A 128 -9.82 7.88 6.85
N ARG A 129 -10.55 7.64 7.94
CA ARG A 129 -11.68 8.47 8.37
C ARG A 129 -11.95 8.30 9.86
N PRO A 130 -12.53 9.30 10.55
CA PRO A 130 -12.69 10.69 10.10
C PRO A 130 -11.32 11.37 9.87
N PRO A 131 -11.26 12.60 9.30
CA PRO A 131 -9.99 13.30 9.06
C PRO A 131 -9.03 13.35 10.26
N ALA A 132 -9.58 13.44 11.48
CA ALA A 132 -8.81 13.38 12.71
C ALA A 132 -7.95 12.10 12.84
N VAL A 133 -8.41 10.95 12.33
CA VAL A 133 -7.63 9.70 12.29
C VAL A 133 -6.45 9.84 11.34
N CYS A 134 -6.68 10.35 10.12
CA CYS A 134 -5.62 10.62 9.14
C CYS A 134 -4.52 11.50 9.74
N GLU A 135 -4.91 12.64 10.32
CA GLU A 135 -3.99 13.60 10.94
C GLU A 135 -3.24 12.99 12.15
N SER A 136 -3.91 12.12 12.90
CA SER A 136 -3.31 11.48 14.08
C SER A 136 -2.21 10.46 13.74
N LEU A 137 -2.18 9.94 12.50
CA LEU A 137 -1.17 9.01 12.02
C LEU A 137 0.11 9.71 11.51
N LEU A 138 0.06 11.03 11.32
CA LEU A 138 1.21 11.80 10.84
C LEU A 138 2.21 12.11 11.96
N ASN A 139 3.46 12.33 11.55
CA ASN A 139 4.52 12.89 12.38
C ASN A 139 4.86 12.07 13.64
N HIS A 140 4.73 10.75 13.58
CA HIS A 140 5.28 9.86 14.59
C HIS A 140 6.77 9.61 14.33
N THR A 141 7.60 10.55 14.77
CA THR A 141 9.06 10.50 14.55
C THR A 141 9.66 9.16 14.99
N GLY A 142 10.40 8.52 14.08
CA GLY A 142 11.00 7.20 14.30
C GLY A 142 10.02 6.03 14.19
N LEU A 143 8.87 6.22 13.53
CA LEU A 143 7.94 5.19 13.05
C LEU A 143 7.67 5.37 11.55
N THR A 144 6.99 4.37 10.98
CA THR A 144 6.52 4.34 9.59
C THR A 144 5.89 5.67 9.17
N ASP A 145 6.42 6.27 8.10
CA ASP A 145 5.92 7.48 7.47
C ASP A 145 4.62 7.21 6.74
N VAL A 146 3.64 8.11 6.85
CA VAL A 146 2.30 7.90 6.30
C VAL A 146 2.01 8.90 5.18
N ARG A 147 1.56 8.38 4.05
CA ARG A 147 0.87 9.14 3.00
C ARG A 147 -0.55 8.63 2.91
N PHE A 148 -1.53 9.51 2.81
CA PHE A 148 -2.93 9.11 2.79
C PHE A 148 -3.72 9.84 1.70
N CYS A 149 -4.85 9.26 1.30
CA CYS A 149 -5.79 9.88 0.37
C CYS A 149 -6.99 10.57 1.04
N GLY A 150 -7.17 10.35 2.33
CA GLY A 150 -8.36 10.76 3.07
C GLY A 150 -9.48 9.76 2.83
N LEU A 151 -10.66 10.26 2.51
CA LEU A 151 -11.78 9.45 2.06
C LEU A 151 -11.58 9.05 0.59
N GLY A 152 -11.83 7.78 0.26
CA GLY A 152 -11.90 7.33 -1.12
C GLY A 152 -13.23 7.69 -1.79
N ALA A 153 -13.19 8.16 -3.03
CA ALA A 153 -14.39 8.47 -3.80
C ALA A 153 -15.15 7.19 -4.13
N THR A 154 -16.37 7.08 -3.64
CA THR A 154 -17.27 5.93 -3.84
C THR A 154 -18.65 6.41 -4.28
N SER A 155 -19.39 5.58 -5.01
CA SER A 155 -20.79 5.89 -5.37
C SER A 155 -21.76 5.55 -4.23
N PRO A 156 -22.93 6.23 -4.16
CA PRO A 156 -23.96 5.92 -3.17
C PRO A 156 -24.36 4.44 -3.22
N ASN A 157 -24.33 3.74 -2.08
CA ASN A 157 -24.69 2.31 -1.96
C ASN A 157 -23.78 1.33 -2.72
N SER A 158 -22.56 1.73 -3.09
CA SER A 158 -21.54 0.79 -3.56
C SER A 158 -21.12 -0.17 -2.45
N SER A 159 -20.57 -1.34 -2.81
CA SER A 159 -20.05 -2.32 -1.85
C SER A 159 -19.03 -1.69 -0.90
N LEU A 160 -18.10 -0.89 -1.43
CA LEU A 160 -17.11 -0.17 -0.64
C LEU A 160 -17.74 0.90 0.25
N ALA A 161 -18.71 1.69 -0.24
CA ALA A 161 -19.41 2.65 0.60
C ALA A 161 -20.12 1.96 1.77
N MET A 162 -20.75 0.80 1.54
CA MET A 162 -21.38 0.02 2.60
C MET A 162 -20.36 -0.61 3.55
N GLN A 163 -19.26 -1.17 3.03
CA GLN A 163 -18.21 -1.82 3.83
C GLN A 163 -17.57 -0.84 4.82
N PHE A 164 -17.31 0.39 4.36
CA PHE A 164 -16.66 1.42 5.15
C PHE A 164 -17.65 2.40 5.81
N SER A 165 -18.95 2.09 5.76
CA SER A 165 -20.02 2.91 6.34
C SER A 165 -19.91 4.38 5.93
N VAL A 166 -19.64 4.63 4.65
CA VAL A 166 -19.58 5.96 4.03
C VAL A 166 -21.00 6.45 3.87
N SER A 167 -21.31 7.61 4.46
CA SER A 167 -22.65 8.19 4.39
C SER A 167 -22.92 8.77 3.00
N GLU A 168 -24.20 8.84 2.61
CA GLU A 168 -24.60 9.29 1.28
C GLU A 168 -24.05 10.68 0.93
N ASN A 169 -24.00 11.60 1.89
CA ASN A 169 -23.42 12.94 1.72
C ASN A 169 -21.88 12.97 1.55
N GLN A 170 -21.21 11.84 1.76
CA GLN A 170 -19.77 11.66 1.53
C GLN A 170 -19.48 10.90 0.22
N THR A 171 -20.51 10.38 -0.45
CA THR A 171 -20.39 9.68 -1.74
C THR A 171 -20.53 10.64 -2.92
N ILE A 172 -20.12 10.18 -4.10
CA ILE A 172 -20.13 10.95 -5.34
C ILE A 172 -21.09 10.32 -6.33
N SER A 173 -22.05 11.10 -6.83
CA SER A 173 -23.08 10.64 -7.77
C SER A 173 -23.04 11.34 -9.12
N SER A 174 -22.16 12.34 -9.29
CA SER A 174 -22.04 13.09 -10.54
C SER A 174 -20.65 13.70 -10.77
N PRO A 175 -20.26 13.95 -12.04
CA PRO A 175 -18.99 14.58 -12.37
C PRO A 175 -18.79 15.97 -11.75
N SER A 176 -19.87 16.74 -11.57
CA SER A 176 -19.79 18.10 -11.03
C SER A 176 -19.31 18.17 -9.57
N GLN A 177 -19.40 17.07 -8.82
CA GLN A 177 -18.95 17.00 -7.42
C GLN A 177 -17.43 16.76 -7.31
N ALA A 178 -16.79 16.28 -8.38
CA ALA A 178 -15.39 15.87 -8.34
C ALA A 178 -14.40 16.97 -7.89
N PRO A 179 -14.47 18.23 -8.39
CA PRO A 179 -13.55 19.27 -7.96
C PRO A 179 -13.65 19.59 -6.47
N GLN A 180 -14.87 19.61 -5.93
CA GLN A 180 -15.09 19.86 -4.50
C GLN A 180 -14.56 18.71 -3.66
N PHE A 181 -14.89 17.47 -4.02
CA PHE A 181 -14.41 16.28 -3.31
C PHE A 181 -12.87 16.23 -3.24
N VAL A 182 -12.19 16.46 -4.36
CA VAL A 182 -10.72 16.51 -4.41
C VAL A 182 -10.21 17.64 -3.52
N ALA A 183 -10.79 18.84 -3.60
CA ALA A 183 -10.38 19.97 -2.76
C ALA A 183 -10.52 19.66 -1.27
N GLU A 184 -11.57 18.96 -0.86
CA GLU A 184 -11.79 18.56 0.54
C GLU A 184 -10.74 17.56 1.04
N GLN A 185 -10.36 16.56 0.22
CA GLN A 185 -9.30 15.62 0.60
C GLN A 185 -7.93 16.33 0.70
N LEU A 186 -7.63 17.24 -0.24
CA LEU A 186 -6.39 18.00 -0.20
C LEU A 186 -6.35 18.99 0.97
N ALA A 187 -7.50 19.54 1.38
CA ALA A 187 -7.58 20.47 2.51
C ALA A 187 -7.19 19.81 3.85
N ILE A 188 -7.39 18.49 3.99
CA ILE A 188 -6.96 17.74 5.17
C ILE A 188 -5.54 17.18 5.04
N GLY A 189 -4.84 17.46 3.94
CA GLY A 189 -3.44 17.06 3.71
C GLY A 189 -3.25 15.77 2.92
N ALA A 190 -4.27 15.26 2.23
CA ALA A 190 -4.10 14.10 1.35
C ALA A 190 -3.02 14.36 0.29
N THR A 191 -2.24 13.33 -0.02
CA THR A 191 -1.08 13.42 -0.95
C THR A 191 -1.33 12.72 -2.29
N PHE A 192 -2.43 11.98 -2.38
CA PHE A 192 -2.96 11.33 -3.58
C PHE A 192 -4.48 11.24 -3.44
N ILE A 193 -5.20 10.98 -4.53
CA ILE A 193 -6.65 10.76 -4.49
C ILE A 193 -6.94 9.28 -4.72
N LYS A 194 -7.86 8.70 -3.94
CA LYS A 194 -8.36 7.35 -4.16
C LYS A 194 -9.74 7.43 -4.80
N ILE A 195 -9.94 6.70 -5.89
CA ILE A 195 -11.25 6.50 -6.51
C ILE A 195 -11.58 5.01 -6.53
N ALA A 196 -12.87 4.68 -6.50
CA ALA A 196 -13.35 3.32 -6.51
C ALA A 196 -14.26 3.04 -7.69
N GLU A 197 -13.69 2.38 -8.71
CA GLU A 197 -14.49 1.60 -9.64
C GLU A 197 -14.73 0.23 -9.01
N ASP A 198 -15.80 0.15 -8.21
CA ASP A 198 -16.17 -1.06 -7.46
C ASP A 198 -16.42 -2.24 -8.42
N VAL A 199 -16.46 -3.46 -7.88
CA VAL A 199 -16.63 -4.67 -8.70
C VAL A 199 -18.01 -4.74 -9.35
N LEU A 200 -18.14 -5.52 -10.43
CA LEU A 200 -19.38 -5.74 -11.17
C LEU A 200 -20.54 -6.25 -10.30
N THR A 201 -20.24 -6.93 -9.20
CA THR A 201 -21.24 -7.39 -8.23
C THR A 201 -21.71 -6.30 -7.27
N SER A 202 -21.09 -5.12 -7.28
CA SER A 202 -21.50 -3.97 -6.49
C SER A 202 -22.87 -3.45 -6.94
N PRO A 203 -23.77 -3.06 -6.00
CA PRO A 203 -25.08 -2.53 -6.37
C PRO A 203 -25.01 -1.25 -7.22
N THR A 204 -24.00 -0.42 -6.97
CA THR A 204 -23.73 0.80 -7.72
C THR A 204 -22.23 0.97 -7.92
N ARG A 205 -21.86 1.77 -8.92
CA ARG A 205 -20.49 2.15 -9.24
C ARG A 205 -20.45 3.62 -9.64
N LEU A 206 -19.27 4.23 -9.60
CA LEU A 206 -19.06 5.52 -10.24
C LEU A 206 -19.25 5.33 -11.75
N ASP A 207 -19.92 6.26 -12.42
CA ASP A 207 -19.97 6.22 -13.88
C ASP A 207 -18.65 6.73 -14.48
N GLN A 208 -18.37 6.35 -15.73
CA GLN A 208 -17.13 6.76 -16.40
C GLN A 208 -16.93 8.28 -16.43
N PRO A 209 -17.97 9.12 -16.72
CA PRO A 209 -17.82 10.57 -16.62
C PRO A 209 -17.38 11.05 -15.24
N THR A 210 -17.84 10.42 -14.15
CA THR A 210 -17.46 10.78 -12.79
C THR A 210 -16.04 10.33 -12.48
N LEU A 211 -15.63 9.13 -12.89
CA LEU A 211 -14.23 8.70 -12.80
C LEU A 211 -13.29 9.68 -13.50
N ASN A 212 -13.62 10.05 -14.74
CA ASN A 212 -12.83 11.00 -15.53
C ASN A 212 -12.73 12.35 -14.83
N ALA A 213 -13.85 12.90 -14.34
CA ALA A 213 -13.86 14.19 -13.66
C ALA A 213 -13.05 14.18 -12.34
N LEU A 214 -13.01 13.05 -11.62
CA LEU A 214 -12.16 12.88 -10.44
C LEU A 214 -10.68 12.88 -10.79
N VAL A 215 -10.30 12.15 -11.85
CA VAL A 215 -8.92 12.14 -12.34
C VAL A 215 -8.51 13.52 -12.83
N ASP A 216 -9.32 14.15 -13.69
CA ASP A 216 -9.07 15.51 -14.19
C ASP A 216 -8.92 16.52 -13.05
N ALA A 217 -9.78 16.45 -12.02
CA ALA A 217 -9.71 17.35 -10.87
C ALA A 217 -8.44 17.14 -10.03
N ALA A 218 -7.99 15.89 -9.85
CA ALA A 218 -6.75 15.57 -9.14
C ALA A 218 -5.52 16.00 -9.94
N HIS A 219 -5.48 15.70 -11.24
CA HIS A 219 -4.39 16.08 -12.15
C HIS A 219 -4.28 17.59 -12.32
N ALA A 220 -5.40 18.33 -12.29
CA ALA A 220 -5.38 19.81 -12.24
C ALA A 220 -4.70 20.37 -10.96
N LYS A 221 -4.48 19.54 -9.94
CA LYS A 221 -3.72 19.85 -8.72
C LYS A 221 -2.33 19.19 -8.69
N ASN A 222 -1.93 18.48 -9.75
CA ASN A 222 -0.71 17.68 -9.83
C ASN A 222 -0.65 16.58 -8.76
N VAL A 223 -1.79 15.96 -8.44
CA VAL A 223 -1.92 14.92 -7.43
C VAL A 223 -2.24 13.59 -8.12
N PRO A 224 -1.50 12.50 -7.83
CA PRO A 224 -1.72 11.21 -8.46
C PRO A 224 -3.02 10.55 -7.97
N VAL A 225 -3.57 9.66 -8.79
CA VAL A 225 -4.82 8.93 -8.51
C VAL A 225 -4.58 7.43 -8.44
N ALA A 226 -4.98 6.83 -7.32
CA ALA A 226 -5.08 5.40 -7.15
C ALA A 226 -6.53 4.96 -7.40
N CYS A 227 -6.76 4.00 -8.29
CA CYS A 227 -8.08 3.44 -8.55
C CYS A 227 -8.19 2.04 -7.95
N HIS A 228 -9.18 1.80 -7.10
CA HIS A 228 -9.62 0.43 -6.81
C HIS A 228 -10.27 -0.16 -8.07
N ALA A 229 -9.80 -1.34 -8.49
CA ALA A 229 -10.43 -2.15 -9.53
C ALA A 229 -10.08 -3.62 -9.28
N ALA A 230 -11.05 -4.51 -9.15
CA ALA A 230 -10.79 -5.93 -8.84
C ALA A 230 -11.43 -6.91 -9.85
N ASP A 231 -11.89 -6.40 -10.99
CA ASP A 231 -12.33 -7.19 -12.14
C ASP A 231 -11.96 -6.54 -13.47
N TYR A 232 -12.06 -7.28 -14.56
CA TYR A 232 -11.61 -6.83 -15.88
C TYR A 232 -12.32 -5.54 -16.33
N ALA A 233 -13.62 -5.41 -16.10
CA ALA A 233 -14.38 -4.24 -16.51
C ALA A 233 -13.96 -2.98 -15.72
N ALA A 234 -13.69 -3.14 -14.43
CA ALA A 234 -13.17 -2.07 -13.59
C ALA A 234 -11.77 -1.62 -14.02
N PHE A 235 -10.91 -2.55 -14.45
CA PHE A 235 -9.60 -2.24 -15.04
C PHE A 235 -9.72 -1.42 -16.33
N ASP A 236 -10.64 -1.79 -17.22
CA ASP A 236 -10.90 -1.05 -18.46
C ASP A 236 -11.32 0.40 -18.20
N ALA A 237 -12.24 0.58 -17.24
CA ALA A 237 -12.74 1.89 -16.81
C ALA A 237 -11.67 2.73 -16.09
N ALA A 238 -10.85 2.13 -15.22
CA ALA A 238 -9.74 2.81 -14.54
C ALA A 238 -8.67 3.30 -15.53
N LEU A 239 -8.34 2.50 -16.55
CA LEU A 239 -7.46 2.93 -17.64
C LEU A 239 -8.13 3.98 -18.55
N ALA A 240 -9.47 4.02 -18.60
CA ALA A 240 -10.20 4.97 -19.45
C ALA A 240 -10.27 6.35 -18.80
N SER A 241 -10.24 6.40 -17.47
CA SER A 241 -10.11 7.64 -16.70
C SER A 241 -8.68 8.14 -16.59
N HIS A 242 -7.68 7.39 -17.04
CA HIS A 242 -6.25 7.71 -16.91
C HIS A 242 -5.76 7.75 -15.45
N ALA A 243 -6.26 6.85 -14.59
CA ALA A 243 -5.70 6.68 -13.25
C ALA A 243 -4.20 6.30 -13.30
N ASP A 244 -3.41 6.86 -12.39
CA ASP A 244 -1.96 6.67 -12.33
C ASP A 244 -1.58 5.29 -11.80
N GLN A 245 -2.33 4.79 -10.81
CA GLN A 245 -2.12 3.49 -10.19
C GLN A 245 -3.43 2.69 -10.14
N ILE A 246 -3.41 1.44 -10.60
CA ILE A 246 -4.54 0.52 -10.48
C ILE A 246 -4.24 -0.48 -9.37
N GLN A 247 -5.14 -0.54 -8.41
CA GLN A 247 -5.03 -1.29 -7.17
C GLN A 247 -5.79 -2.60 -7.29
N HIS A 248 -5.23 -3.66 -6.72
CA HIS A 248 -5.61 -5.06 -6.87
C HIS A 248 -5.30 -5.63 -8.26
N ALA A 249 -5.57 -6.92 -8.45
CA ALA A 249 -5.55 -7.62 -9.74
C ALA A 249 -6.98 -8.09 -10.07
N PRO A 250 -7.34 -8.27 -11.35
CA PRO A 250 -8.68 -8.73 -11.69
C PRO A 250 -8.86 -10.19 -11.26
N GLN A 251 -9.99 -10.50 -10.62
CA GLN A 251 -10.29 -11.83 -10.09
C GLN A 251 -11.12 -12.71 -11.04
N ASP A 252 -11.73 -12.11 -12.07
CA ASP A 252 -12.68 -12.75 -12.98
C ASP A 252 -12.02 -13.21 -14.29
N PHE A 253 -11.28 -12.33 -14.97
CA PHE A 253 -10.56 -12.64 -16.20
C PHE A 253 -9.13 -12.11 -16.19
N PRO A 254 -8.15 -12.86 -16.74
CA PRO A 254 -6.80 -12.35 -16.87
C PRO A 254 -6.72 -11.19 -17.86
N LEU A 255 -5.89 -10.18 -17.57
CA LEU A 255 -5.66 -9.06 -18.50
C LEU A 255 -5.09 -9.54 -19.84
N ASP A 256 -5.63 -9.00 -20.93
CA ASP A 256 -5.23 -9.32 -22.30
C ASP A 256 -4.33 -8.23 -22.90
N SER A 257 -3.81 -8.49 -24.10
CA SER A 257 -2.83 -7.60 -24.75
C SER A 257 -3.33 -6.16 -24.97
N PRO A 258 -4.61 -5.90 -25.37
CA PRO A 258 -5.13 -4.54 -25.49
C PRO A 258 -5.08 -3.73 -24.18
N LEU A 259 -5.52 -4.29 -23.04
CA LEU A 259 -5.45 -3.57 -21.77
C LEU A 259 -4.00 -3.37 -21.31
N ILE A 260 -3.15 -4.39 -21.47
CA ILE A 260 -1.72 -4.28 -21.12
C ILE A 260 -1.03 -3.20 -21.97
N ALA A 261 -1.36 -3.09 -23.26
CA ALA A 261 -0.81 -2.04 -24.13
C ALA A 261 -1.19 -0.63 -23.64
N ARG A 262 -2.37 -0.47 -23.01
CA ARG A 262 -2.78 0.81 -22.41
C ARG A 262 -1.99 1.15 -21.16
N PHE A 263 -1.73 0.18 -20.27
CA PHE A 263 -0.81 0.39 -19.14
C PHE A 263 0.53 0.96 -19.61
N ILE A 264 1.13 0.37 -20.65
CA ILE A 264 2.41 0.81 -21.21
C ILE A 264 2.30 2.22 -21.80
N ALA A 265 1.29 2.47 -22.64
CA ALA A 265 1.10 3.75 -23.31
C ALA A 265 0.85 4.90 -22.32
N GLN A 266 0.12 4.62 -21.25
CA GLN A 266 -0.26 5.61 -20.23
C GLN A 266 0.75 5.70 -19.08
N LYS A 267 1.72 4.77 -18.99
CA LYS A 267 2.65 4.62 -17.87
C LYS A 267 1.95 4.39 -16.51
N THR A 268 0.76 3.80 -16.56
CA THR A 268 0.02 3.37 -15.37
C THR A 268 0.77 2.23 -14.68
N VAL A 269 0.71 2.20 -13.35
CA VAL A 269 1.31 1.12 -12.56
C VAL A 269 0.26 0.22 -11.92
N SER A 270 0.63 -1.02 -11.63
CA SER A 270 -0.24 -1.98 -10.94
C SER A 270 0.25 -2.24 -9.52
N VAL A 271 -0.69 -2.28 -8.57
CA VAL A 271 -0.46 -2.67 -7.17
C VAL A 271 -1.35 -3.89 -6.89
N PRO A 272 -0.88 -5.13 -7.15
CA PRO A 272 -1.76 -6.28 -7.31
C PRO A 272 -2.45 -6.81 -6.04
N THR A 273 -1.83 -6.60 -4.87
CA THR A 273 -2.31 -7.12 -3.57
C THR A 273 -2.67 -8.61 -3.63
N LEU A 274 -1.81 -9.49 -4.18
CA LEU A 274 -2.12 -10.91 -4.39
C LEU A 274 -2.51 -11.64 -3.09
N LEU A 275 -1.94 -11.21 -1.97
CA LEU A 275 -2.21 -11.76 -0.64
C LEU A 275 -3.69 -11.69 -0.24
N ILE A 276 -4.42 -10.61 -0.59
CA ILE A 276 -5.83 -10.46 -0.19
C ILE A 276 -6.72 -11.54 -0.78
N PHE A 277 -6.40 -12.02 -2.00
CA PHE A 277 -7.16 -13.07 -2.66
C PHE A 277 -7.04 -14.40 -1.91
N GLN A 278 -5.88 -14.71 -1.33
CA GLN A 278 -5.70 -15.92 -0.51
C GLN A 278 -6.60 -15.87 0.73
N GLU A 279 -6.67 -14.72 1.39
CA GLU A 279 -7.53 -14.52 2.56
C GLU A 279 -9.03 -14.59 2.21
N TYR A 280 -9.44 -13.98 1.10
CA TYR A 280 -10.83 -14.06 0.66
C TYR A 280 -11.24 -15.47 0.25
N ILE A 281 -10.35 -16.23 -0.41
CA ILE A 281 -10.59 -17.64 -0.71
C ILE A 281 -10.72 -18.45 0.59
N ALA A 282 -9.81 -18.26 1.56
CA ALA A 282 -9.83 -18.98 2.83
C ALA A 282 -11.12 -18.75 3.63
N ARG A 283 -11.73 -17.58 3.49
CA ARG A 283 -13.01 -17.20 4.13
C ARG A 283 -14.25 -17.59 3.32
N GLY A 284 -14.07 -18.16 2.12
CA GLY A 284 -15.17 -18.49 1.21
C GLY A 284 -15.84 -17.26 0.55
N ALA A 285 -15.16 -16.12 0.56
CA ALA A 285 -15.65 -14.84 0.05
C ALA A 285 -15.19 -14.54 -1.39
N ALA A 286 -14.32 -15.38 -1.96
CA ALA A 286 -13.91 -15.37 -3.36
C ALA A 286 -13.84 -16.79 -3.92
N PRO A 287 -14.03 -17.00 -5.24
CA PRO A 287 -13.89 -18.32 -5.85
C PRO A 287 -12.43 -18.79 -5.79
N ALA A 288 -12.22 -20.11 -5.66
CA ALA A 288 -10.88 -20.70 -5.57
C ALA A 288 -9.98 -20.37 -6.78
N SER A 289 -10.56 -20.02 -7.94
CA SER A 289 -9.83 -19.59 -9.13
C SER A 289 -9.29 -18.17 -9.06
N ALA A 290 -9.80 -17.30 -8.17
CA ALA A 290 -9.50 -15.88 -8.13
C ALA A 290 -7.99 -15.59 -8.06
N TYR A 291 -7.26 -16.29 -7.17
CA TYR A 291 -5.82 -16.12 -7.04
C TYR A 291 -5.08 -16.49 -8.33
N GLY A 292 -5.47 -17.58 -9.01
CA GLY A 292 -4.83 -17.99 -10.27
C GLY A 292 -5.04 -17.00 -11.41
N VAL A 293 -6.24 -16.41 -11.48
CA VAL A 293 -6.58 -15.35 -12.45
C VAL A 293 -5.78 -14.08 -12.17
N ALA A 294 -5.78 -13.63 -10.90
CA ALA A 294 -5.02 -12.48 -10.45
C ALA A 294 -3.51 -12.64 -10.73
N ASN A 295 -2.94 -13.78 -10.32
CA ASN A 295 -1.53 -14.11 -10.54
C ASN A 295 -1.16 -14.10 -12.04
N THR A 296 -2.00 -14.69 -12.91
CA THR A 296 -1.79 -14.67 -14.36
C THR A 296 -1.72 -13.24 -14.92
N SER A 297 -2.56 -12.32 -14.41
CA SER A 297 -2.52 -10.91 -14.82
C SER A 297 -1.23 -10.23 -14.39
N VAL A 298 -0.77 -10.46 -13.17
CA VAL A 298 0.51 -9.92 -12.66
C VAL A 298 1.67 -10.43 -13.51
N THR A 299 1.72 -11.73 -13.80
CA THR A 299 2.74 -12.33 -14.68
C THR A 299 2.76 -11.65 -16.05
N ARG A 300 1.59 -11.44 -16.66
CA ARG A 300 1.50 -10.79 -17.98
C ARG A 300 1.93 -9.33 -17.96
N LEU A 301 1.51 -8.56 -16.95
CA LEU A 301 1.91 -7.16 -16.77
C LEU A 301 3.43 -7.04 -16.60
N TYR A 302 4.01 -7.86 -15.72
CA TYR A 302 5.45 -7.87 -15.47
C TYR A 302 6.25 -8.22 -16.74
N HIS A 303 5.88 -9.29 -17.46
CA HIS A 303 6.56 -9.66 -18.71
C HIS A 303 6.40 -8.63 -19.83
N ALA A 304 5.37 -7.79 -19.77
CA ALA A 304 5.16 -6.68 -20.69
C ALA A 304 5.92 -5.40 -20.28
N GLY A 305 6.60 -5.40 -19.13
CA GLY A 305 7.38 -4.27 -18.63
C GLY A 305 6.54 -3.19 -17.91
N VAL A 306 5.31 -3.51 -17.50
CA VAL A 306 4.51 -2.61 -16.66
C VAL A 306 5.10 -2.59 -15.24
N PRO A 307 5.35 -1.42 -14.64
CA PRO A 307 5.83 -1.37 -13.27
C PRO A 307 4.78 -1.94 -12.30
N ILE A 308 5.24 -2.84 -11.44
CA ILE A 308 4.48 -3.43 -10.34
C ILE A 308 5.00 -2.85 -9.03
N LEU A 309 4.11 -2.41 -8.15
CA LEU A 309 4.45 -2.01 -6.77
C LEU A 309 3.93 -3.04 -5.78
N ALA A 310 4.68 -3.30 -4.72
CA ALA A 310 4.23 -4.17 -3.64
C ALA A 310 3.22 -3.42 -2.75
N GLY A 311 2.05 -4.02 -2.55
CA GLY A 311 1.02 -3.51 -1.65
C GLY A 311 0.19 -4.66 -1.09
N THR A 312 -0.32 -4.53 0.12
CA THR A 312 -0.88 -5.69 0.86
C THR A 312 -2.39 -5.66 1.03
N ASP A 313 -2.96 -4.47 1.03
CA ASP A 313 -4.30 -4.19 1.55
C ASP A 313 -4.44 -4.59 3.04
N SER A 314 -3.34 -4.51 3.82
CA SER A 314 -3.38 -4.76 5.27
C SER A 314 -4.40 -3.85 5.96
N THR A 315 -5.30 -4.43 6.74
CA THR A 315 -6.29 -3.67 7.53
C THR A 315 -6.62 -4.41 8.83
N PRO A 316 -7.02 -3.72 9.92
CA PRO A 316 -7.38 -4.39 11.17
C PRO A 316 -8.58 -5.37 11.02
N VAL A 317 -9.36 -5.25 9.95
CA VAL A 317 -10.57 -6.05 9.72
C VAL A 317 -10.34 -7.30 8.86
N ASN A 318 -9.24 -7.36 8.12
CA ASN A 318 -8.85 -8.54 7.35
C ASN A 318 -7.75 -9.31 8.09
N ALA A 319 -7.49 -10.55 7.67
CA ALA A 319 -6.44 -11.37 8.27
C ALA A 319 -5.06 -11.08 7.66
N VAL A 320 -4.89 -9.94 6.97
CA VAL A 320 -3.62 -9.53 6.39
C VAL A 320 -2.87 -8.66 7.41
N PRO A 321 -1.91 -9.21 8.17
CA PRO A 321 -1.23 -8.48 9.23
C PRO A 321 -0.35 -7.36 8.67
N PHE A 322 -0.33 -6.22 9.36
CA PHE A 322 0.58 -5.13 9.06
C PHE A 322 2.04 -5.57 9.15
N GLY A 323 2.85 -5.17 8.16
CA GLY A 323 4.28 -5.47 8.10
C GLY A 323 4.57 -6.88 7.59
N VAL A 324 4.14 -7.92 8.32
CA VAL A 324 4.32 -9.33 7.91
C VAL A 324 3.67 -9.61 6.55
N GLY A 325 2.50 -8.99 6.30
CA GLY A 325 1.80 -9.11 5.03
C GLY A 325 2.64 -8.67 3.84
N LEU A 326 3.50 -7.65 3.99
CA LEU A 326 4.34 -7.18 2.88
C LEU A 326 5.30 -8.26 2.44
N HIS A 327 5.96 -8.94 3.38
CA HIS A 327 6.86 -10.05 3.06
C HIS A 327 6.14 -11.23 2.37
N ASN A 328 4.90 -11.53 2.76
CA ASN A 328 4.09 -12.52 2.06
C ASN A 328 3.78 -12.08 0.62
N GLU A 329 3.48 -10.79 0.42
CA GLU A 329 3.27 -10.24 -0.92
C GLU A 329 4.54 -10.29 -1.77
N LEU A 330 5.72 -10.02 -1.21
CA LEU A 330 6.99 -10.17 -1.93
C LEU A 330 7.19 -11.61 -2.44
N GLU A 331 6.87 -12.60 -1.61
CA GLU A 331 6.90 -14.02 -2.02
C GLU A 331 5.86 -14.34 -3.09
N ASN A 332 4.64 -13.77 -3.01
CA ASN A 332 3.62 -13.91 -4.05
C ASN A 332 4.06 -13.32 -5.39
N LEU A 333 4.73 -12.17 -5.38
CA LEU A 333 5.26 -11.53 -6.60
C LEU A 333 6.38 -12.37 -7.24
N VAL A 334 7.27 -12.97 -6.44
CA VAL A 334 8.21 -13.98 -6.94
C VAL A 334 7.47 -15.18 -7.53
N GLY A 335 6.43 -15.66 -6.85
CA GLY A 335 5.56 -16.74 -7.34
C GLY A 335 4.83 -16.41 -8.65
N ALA A 336 4.58 -15.12 -8.93
CA ALA A 336 4.05 -14.62 -10.20
C ALA A 336 5.13 -14.48 -11.30
N GLY A 337 6.38 -14.85 -11.03
CA GLY A 337 7.47 -14.87 -11.99
C GLY A 337 8.37 -13.63 -11.98
N MET A 338 8.20 -12.71 -11.02
CA MET A 338 9.10 -11.58 -10.86
C MET A 338 10.47 -12.02 -10.34
N SER A 339 11.54 -11.34 -10.79
CA SER A 339 12.86 -11.54 -10.21
C SER A 339 12.91 -11.00 -8.78
N THR A 340 13.73 -11.57 -7.91
CA THR A 340 13.91 -11.08 -6.53
C THR A 340 14.39 -9.62 -6.51
N VAL A 341 15.23 -9.21 -7.47
CA VAL A 341 15.65 -7.83 -7.66
C VAL A 341 14.46 -6.92 -7.95
N ASP A 342 13.60 -7.29 -8.90
CA ASP A 342 12.44 -6.47 -9.26
C ASP A 342 11.37 -6.43 -8.16
N VAL A 343 11.25 -7.50 -7.37
CA VAL A 343 10.40 -7.51 -6.16
C VAL A 343 10.95 -6.59 -5.07
N LEU A 344 12.27 -6.51 -4.88
CA LEU A 344 12.82 -5.51 -3.95
C LEU A 344 12.59 -4.10 -4.48
N ARG A 345 12.75 -3.87 -5.79
CA ARG A 345 12.48 -2.57 -6.43
C ARG A 345 11.02 -2.16 -6.27
N SER A 346 10.08 -3.09 -6.40
CA SER A 346 8.63 -2.84 -6.26
C SER A 346 8.24 -2.37 -4.85
N ALA A 347 9.02 -2.71 -3.82
CA ALA A 347 8.83 -2.29 -2.43
C ALA A 347 9.82 -1.20 -1.97
N THR A 348 10.66 -0.67 -2.86
CA THR A 348 11.66 0.37 -2.54
C THR A 348 11.61 1.49 -3.57
N VAL A 349 12.52 1.51 -4.55
CA VAL A 349 12.69 2.63 -5.48
C VAL A 349 11.45 2.88 -6.35
N LEU A 350 10.77 1.83 -6.85
CA LEU A 350 9.59 2.01 -7.69
C LEU A 350 8.41 2.51 -6.86
N ALA A 351 8.21 1.94 -5.67
CA ALA A 351 7.19 2.41 -4.75
C ALA A 351 7.43 3.87 -4.35
N ALA A 352 8.69 4.27 -4.13
CA ALA A 352 9.04 5.65 -3.82
C ALA A 352 8.73 6.60 -5.00
N GLN A 353 9.18 6.25 -6.20
CA GLN A 353 9.00 7.08 -7.41
C GLN A 353 7.52 7.30 -7.74
N HIS A 354 6.72 6.23 -7.76
CA HIS A 354 5.31 6.30 -8.14
C HIS A 354 4.40 6.90 -7.06
N ASN A 355 4.89 7.02 -5.83
CA ASN A 355 4.20 7.71 -4.73
C ASN A 355 4.84 9.06 -4.37
N LEU A 356 5.70 9.60 -5.23
CA LEU A 356 6.32 10.94 -5.08
C LEU A 356 7.19 11.09 -3.81
N LEU A 357 7.78 9.98 -3.32
CA LEU A 357 8.69 9.94 -2.17
C LEU A 357 10.15 10.07 -2.63
N TRP A 358 10.48 11.21 -3.24
CA TRP A 358 11.78 11.46 -3.89
C TRP A 358 12.98 11.49 -2.95
N ASP A 359 12.74 11.52 -1.63
CA ASP A 359 13.79 11.58 -0.61
C ASP A 359 14.23 10.20 -0.11
N ARG A 360 13.67 9.09 -0.60
CA ARG A 360 13.95 7.73 -0.10
C ARG A 360 13.78 6.65 -1.17
N GLY A 361 13.86 5.37 -0.76
CA GLY A 361 13.71 4.20 -1.64
C GLY A 361 15.02 3.74 -2.29
N VAL A 362 16.12 4.44 -2.04
CA VAL A 362 17.48 4.10 -2.47
C VAL A 362 18.48 4.41 -1.35
N ILE A 363 19.60 3.67 -1.31
CA ILE A 363 20.71 3.95 -0.38
C ILE A 363 21.76 4.78 -1.11
N ALA A 364 21.71 6.10 -0.95
CA ALA A 364 22.66 7.03 -1.56
C ALA A 364 22.82 8.31 -0.71
N PRO A 365 23.97 9.01 -0.78
CA PRO A 365 24.15 10.28 -0.07
C PRO A 365 23.06 11.32 -0.40
N GLY A 366 22.55 12.00 0.62
CA GLY A 366 21.48 12.99 0.51
C GLY A 366 20.06 12.42 0.68
N MET A 367 19.91 11.10 0.61
CA MET A 367 18.63 10.42 0.84
C MET A 367 18.32 10.34 2.32
N ARG A 368 17.02 10.33 2.64
CA ARG A 368 16.50 10.06 3.98
C ARG A 368 16.98 8.69 4.44
N ALA A 369 17.46 8.62 5.67
CA ALA A 369 17.99 7.42 6.30
C ALA A 369 16.87 6.49 6.79
N ASP A 370 16.04 6.04 5.86
CA ASP A 370 15.13 4.90 6.02
C ASP A 370 15.86 3.66 5.51
N VAL A 371 16.40 2.82 6.40
CA VAL A 371 17.18 1.62 6.03
C VAL A 371 16.88 0.44 6.93
N VAL A 372 16.95 -0.77 6.37
CA VAL A 372 16.66 -2.03 7.07
C VAL A 372 17.86 -2.96 6.94
N LEU A 373 18.41 -3.40 8.08
CA LEU A 373 19.43 -4.43 8.11
C LEU A 373 18.75 -5.78 8.32
N ILE A 374 18.99 -6.72 7.41
CA ILE A 374 18.54 -8.11 7.49
C ILE A 374 19.74 -9.06 7.53
N SER A 375 19.53 -10.25 8.10
CA SER A 375 20.46 -11.36 7.91
C SER A 375 20.09 -12.17 6.64
N GLY A 376 21.11 -12.63 5.92
CA GLY A 376 20.93 -13.37 4.66
C GLY A 376 21.00 -12.49 3.40
N ASP A 377 20.65 -13.09 2.26
CA ASP A 377 20.71 -12.48 0.92
C ASP A 377 19.31 -12.54 0.26
N PRO A 378 18.62 -11.40 0.14
CA PRO A 378 17.28 -11.35 -0.44
C PRO A 378 17.27 -11.48 -1.97
N ILE A 379 18.42 -11.32 -2.63
CA ILE A 379 18.55 -11.60 -4.07
C ILE A 379 18.51 -13.11 -4.30
N ALA A 380 19.16 -13.89 -3.43
CA ALA A 380 19.14 -15.35 -3.50
C ALA A 380 17.79 -15.94 -3.04
N ASN A 381 17.18 -15.36 -2.01
CA ASN A 381 15.88 -15.78 -1.51
C ASN A 381 15.12 -14.61 -0.87
N ILE A 382 14.01 -14.21 -1.48
CA ILE A 382 13.22 -13.05 -1.03
C ILE A 382 12.71 -13.18 0.41
N SER A 383 12.53 -14.41 0.91
CA SER A 383 12.08 -14.64 2.30
C SER A 383 13.09 -14.15 3.34
N ALA A 384 14.36 -13.92 2.95
CA ALA A 384 15.38 -13.33 3.81
C ALA A 384 15.00 -11.92 4.30
N THR A 385 14.11 -11.22 3.59
CA THR A 385 13.57 -9.91 4.01
C THR A 385 12.90 -9.95 5.38
N ARG A 386 12.44 -11.13 5.84
CA ARG A 386 11.84 -11.32 7.18
C ARG A 386 12.85 -11.34 8.32
N ASN A 387 14.13 -11.59 8.02
CA ASN A 387 15.16 -11.79 9.04
C ASN A 387 15.75 -10.47 9.54
N ILE A 388 14.87 -9.56 9.95
CA ILE A 388 15.22 -8.19 10.32
C ILE A 388 16.04 -8.18 11.60
N GLN A 389 17.18 -7.48 11.53
CA GLN A 389 18.08 -7.27 12.65
C GLN A 389 17.89 -5.89 13.25
N LYS A 390 17.82 -4.86 12.39
CA LYS A 390 17.66 -3.45 12.79
C LYS A 390 16.91 -2.68 11.71
N VAL A 391 16.15 -1.68 12.14
CA VAL A 391 15.43 -0.74 11.26
C VAL A 391 15.79 0.66 11.70
N TRP A 392 16.12 1.53 10.75
CA TRP A 392 16.26 2.96 10.96
C TRP A 392 15.20 3.70 10.16
N ILE A 393 14.52 4.64 10.81
CA ILE A 393 13.51 5.48 10.18
C ILE A 393 13.86 6.94 10.50
N THR A 394 14.08 7.74 9.46
CA THR A 394 14.62 9.11 9.59
C THR A 394 15.92 9.11 10.40
N GLY A 395 16.78 8.10 10.16
CA GLY A 395 18.08 7.92 10.82
C GLY A 395 18.04 7.46 12.28
N MET A 396 16.85 7.31 12.88
CA MET A 396 16.70 6.79 14.24
C MET A 396 16.47 5.28 14.22
N GLU A 397 17.24 4.55 15.03
CA GLU A 397 17.03 3.11 15.20
C GLU A 397 15.71 2.83 15.92
N TYR A 398 14.83 2.09 15.27
CA TYR A 398 13.60 1.60 15.85
C TYR A 398 13.89 0.42 16.80
N LYS A 399 13.57 0.59 18.09
CA LYS A 399 13.92 -0.37 19.15
C LYS A 399 12.92 -1.52 19.34
N GLY A 400 11.85 -1.57 18.56
CA GLY A 400 10.82 -2.62 18.65
C GLY A 400 11.20 -3.94 17.96
N VAL A 401 12.30 -3.98 17.19
CA VAL A 401 12.79 -5.22 16.56
C VAL A 401 13.34 -6.15 17.64
N THR A 402 12.71 -7.31 17.85
CA THR A 402 13.24 -8.36 18.71
C THR A 402 14.03 -9.36 17.87
N THR A 403 15.36 -9.34 17.98
CA THR A 403 16.21 -10.37 17.37
C THR A 403 16.06 -11.67 18.18
N SER A 404 15.64 -12.76 17.53
CA SER A 404 15.77 -14.10 18.12
C SER A 404 17.27 -14.40 18.27
N SER A 405 17.75 -14.42 19.52
CA SER A 405 19.14 -14.73 19.88
C SER A 405 19.50 -16.18 19.57
#